data_AF-A0AAE7SZK9-F1
#
_entry.id   AF-A0AAE7SZK9-F1
#
_cell.length_a   1.000
_cell.length_b   1.000
_cell.length_c   1.000
_cell.angle_alpha   90.00
_cell.angle_beta   90.00
_cell.angle_gamma   90.00
#
_symmetry.space_group_name_H-M   'P 1'
#
loop_
_entity.id
_entity.type
_entity.pdbx_description
1 polymer ?
#
loop_
_entity_poly.entity_id
_entity_poly.type
_entity_poly.pdbx_seq_one_letter_code
_entity_poly.pdbx_strand_id
1 'polypeptide(L)'
;MIKEADIKQTKENARVILKQYRSLERKAERSPIDLRSPFIDDMPKAPSRGNNLENALVQTIEIKEKIQAIEYALSRLSLMSRQVLYYTYCVKEIMTNDEIADNLGVATRTLNRMKSEALLEFADVFGIVAYR
;
A
#
# COMPACT_ATOMS: atom_id res chain seq x y z
N MET A 1 25.16 17.41 -0.02
CA MET A 1 24.66 17.09 1.33
C MET A 1 23.15 16.98 1.26
N ILE A 2 22.58 15.85 1.64
CA ILE A 2 21.11 15.65 1.64
C ILE A 2 20.52 16.49 2.78
N LYS A 3 19.47 17.26 2.50
CA LYS A 3 18.84 18.10 3.51
C LYS A 3 17.89 17.25 4.38
N GLU A 4 17.78 17.60 5.65
CA GLU A 4 16.85 16.92 6.58
C GLU A 4 15.40 16.99 6.09
N ALA A 5 15.02 18.11 5.47
CA ALA A 5 13.70 18.28 4.85
C ALA A 5 13.44 17.22 3.75
N ASP A 6 14.44 16.90 2.93
CA ASP A 6 14.31 15.91 1.84
C ASP A 6 14.16 14.50 2.42
N ILE A 7 14.88 14.18 3.49
CA ILE A 7 14.74 12.91 4.24
C ILE A 7 13.32 12.80 4.82
N LYS A 8 12.80 13.87 5.42
CA LYS A 8 11.45 13.90 5.98
C LYS A 8 10.40 13.69 4.88
N GLN A 9 10.53 14.39 3.76
CA GLN A 9 9.62 14.29 2.62
C GLN A 9 9.66 12.88 2.00
N THR A 10 10.85 12.32 1.83
CA THR A 10 11.04 10.95 1.31
C THR A 10 10.30 9.93 2.15
N LYS A 11 10.44 9.99 3.49
CA LYS A 11 9.70 9.10 4.39
C LYS A 11 8.19 9.29 4.29
N GLU A 12 7.72 10.53 4.12
CA GLU A 12 6.29 10.80 3.98
C GLU A 12 5.72 10.23 2.67
N ASN A 13 6.44 10.38 1.56
CA ASN A 13 6.07 9.76 0.28
C ASN A 13 5.90 8.23 0.44
N ALA A 14 6.86 7.57 1.08
CA ALA A 14 6.78 6.13 1.36
C ALA A 14 5.56 5.77 2.22
N ARG A 15 5.27 6.54 3.28
CA ARG A 15 4.09 6.31 4.12
C ARG A 15 2.79 6.44 3.35
N VAL A 16 2.68 7.45 2.49
CA VAL A 16 1.46 7.68 1.68
C VAL A 16 1.17 6.47 0.81
N ILE A 17 2.19 5.89 0.17
CA ILE A 17 2.04 4.69 -0.66
C ILE A 17 1.69 3.47 0.19
N LEU A 18 2.47 3.19 1.24
CA LEU A 18 2.28 2.00 2.06
C LEU A 18 0.93 1.97 2.80
N LYS A 19 0.43 3.12 3.26
CA LYS A 19 -0.91 3.22 3.89
C LYS A 19 -2.05 2.82 2.95
N GLN A 20 -1.85 2.89 1.64
CA GLN A 20 -2.88 2.52 0.67
C GLN A 20 -2.98 1.00 0.47
N TYR A 21 -1.95 0.23 0.83
CA TYR A 21 -1.81 -1.19 0.54
C TYR A 21 -3.08 -2.01 0.89
N ARG A 22 -3.50 -2.01 2.17
CA ARG A 22 -4.71 -2.76 2.61
C ARG A 22 -6.00 -2.29 1.94
N SER A 23 -6.07 -1.04 1.51
CA SER A 23 -7.23 -0.51 0.79
C SER A 23 -7.26 -1.03 -0.64
N LEU A 24 -6.09 -1.07 -1.29
CA LEU A 24 -5.92 -1.63 -2.64
C LEU A 24 -6.20 -3.13 -2.65
N GLU A 25 -5.62 -3.88 -1.71
CA GLU A 25 -5.81 -5.33 -1.57
C GLU A 25 -7.28 -5.70 -1.43
N ARG A 26 -8.01 -5.04 -0.52
CA ARG A 26 -9.48 -5.24 -0.37
C ARG A 26 -10.27 -4.90 -1.63
N LYS A 27 -9.80 -3.97 -2.45
CA LYS A 27 -10.46 -3.63 -3.73
C LYS A 27 -10.12 -4.65 -4.81
N ALA A 28 -8.91 -5.20 -4.80
CA ALA A 28 -8.45 -6.23 -5.74
C ALA A 28 -9.15 -7.58 -5.51
N GLU A 29 -9.48 -7.89 -4.26
CA GLU A 29 -10.21 -9.11 -3.86
C GLU A 29 -11.71 -9.09 -4.23
N ARG A 30 -12.29 -7.93 -4.54
CA ARG A 30 -13.69 -7.85 -4.95
C ARG A 30 -13.87 -8.54 -6.30
N SER A 31 -14.81 -9.49 -6.36
CA SER A 31 -15.12 -10.18 -7.60
C SER A 31 -15.67 -9.20 -8.65
N PRO A 32 -15.25 -9.30 -9.92
CA PRO A 32 -15.94 -8.61 -11.02
C PRO A 32 -17.44 -8.92 -11.11
N ILE A 33 -17.90 -10.00 -10.47
CA ILE A 33 -19.31 -10.40 -10.37
C ILE A 33 -20.04 -9.56 -9.31
N ASP A 34 -19.38 -9.11 -8.23
CA ASP A 34 -19.98 -8.19 -7.24
C ASP A 34 -20.21 -6.79 -7.80
N LEU A 35 -19.50 -6.43 -8.88
CA LEU A 35 -19.77 -5.22 -9.67
C LEU A 35 -21.08 -5.33 -10.49
N ARG A 36 -21.68 -6.52 -10.61
CA ARG A 36 -22.80 -6.77 -11.54
C ARG A 36 -24.21 -6.60 -10.99
N SER A 37 -24.50 -6.54 -9.67
CA SER A 37 -25.90 -6.26 -9.25
C SER A 37 -26.11 -6.04 -7.75
N PRO A 38 -27.09 -5.20 -7.37
CA PRO A 38 -28.44 -5.70 -7.11
C PRO A 38 -29.43 -5.30 -8.23
N PHE A 39 -29.93 -6.27 -8.97
CA PHE A 39 -31.22 -6.22 -9.71
C PHE A 39 -32.36 -6.12 -8.66
N ILE A 40 -33.48 -5.37 -8.73
CA ILE A 40 -34.22 -4.53 -9.69
C ILE A 40 -35.19 -3.68 -8.84
N ASP A 41 -35.45 -2.41 -9.17
CA ASP A 41 -36.84 -1.92 -9.17
C ASP A 41 -37.07 -0.90 -10.30
N ASP A 42 -38.10 -1.23 -11.07
CA ASP A 42 -38.88 -0.54 -12.10
C ASP A 42 -38.35 0.75 -12.77
N MET A 43 -37.81 0.64 -13.99
CA MET A 43 -37.99 1.62 -15.09
C MET A 43 -37.22 1.21 -16.37
N PRO A 44 -37.81 1.33 -17.58
CA PRO A 44 -37.05 1.20 -18.82
C PRO A 44 -36.31 2.53 -19.06
N LYS A 45 -35.07 2.64 -18.60
CA LYS A 45 -34.17 3.73 -19.03
C LYS A 45 -33.29 3.24 -20.17
N ALA A 46 -33.31 4.02 -21.26
CA ALA A 46 -32.58 3.86 -22.51
C ALA A 46 -31.14 3.31 -22.34
N PRO A 47 -30.60 2.59 -23.34
CA PRO A 47 -29.31 1.93 -23.23
C PRO A 47 -28.20 2.98 -23.05
N SER A 48 -27.70 3.11 -21.81
CA SER A 48 -26.52 3.92 -21.53
C SER A 48 -25.31 3.23 -22.15
N ARG A 49 -24.77 3.87 -23.18
CA ARG A 49 -23.63 3.43 -24.00
C ARG A 49 -22.45 2.90 -23.17
N GLY A 50 -22.19 1.59 -23.25
CA GLY A 50 -20.87 1.02 -23.58
C GLY A 50 -19.78 0.90 -22.52
N ASN A 51 -19.52 1.88 -21.65
CA ASN A 51 -18.15 2.01 -21.09
C ASN A 51 -17.97 1.64 -19.60
N ASN A 52 -19.02 1.24 -18.87
CA ASN A 52 -18.89 1.01 -17.42
C ASN A 52 -18.08 -0.25 -17.07
N LEU A 53 -18.18 -1.29 -17.90
CA LEU A 53 -17.47 -2.56 -17.68
C LEU A 53 -15.98 -2.44 -18.00
N GLU A 54 -15.64 -1.80 -19.13
CA GLU A 54 -14.25 -1.56 -19.52
C GLU A 54 -13.54 -0.69 -18.48
N ASN A 55 -14.17 0.39 -18.02
CA ASN A 55 -13.63 1.25 -16.97
C ASN A 55 -13.39 0.50 -15.65
N ALA A 56 -14.30 -0.40 -15.26
CA ALA A 56 -14.12 -1.21 -14.06
C ALA A 56 -12.94 -2.19 -14.20
N LEU A 57 -12.79 -2.82 -15.37
CA LEU A 57 -11.67 -3.71 -15.66
C LEU A 57 -10.32 -2.98 -15.63
N VAL A 58 -10.23 -1.80 -16.25
CA VAL A 58 -9.03 -0.95 -16.22
C VAL A 58 -8.66 -0.60 -14.78
N GLN A 59 -9.62 -0.16 -13.96
CA GLN A 59 -9.38 0.14 -12.55
C GLN A 59 -8.87 -1.08 -11.77
N THR A 60 -9.42 -2.27 -12.01
CA THR A 60 -8.93 -3.50 -11.36
C THR A 60 -7.48 -3.81 -11.75
N ILE A 61 -7.12 -3.64 -13.03
CA ILE A 61 -5.74 -3.85 -13.51
C ILE A 61 -4.79 -2.86 -12.82
N GLU A 62 -5.12 -1.56 -12.83
CA GLU A 62 -4.29 -0.53 -12.17
C GLU A 62 -4.09 -0.78 -10.67
N ILE A 63 -5.13 -1.27 -9.98
CA ILE A 63 -5.04 -1.63 -8.56
C ILE A 63 -4.06 -2.79 -8.36
N LYS A 64 -4.15 -3.82 -9.20
CA LYS A 64 -3.26 -4.99 -9.13
C LYS A 64 -1.81 -4.61 -9.42
N GLU A 65 -1.57 -3.78 -10.42
CA GLU A 65 -0.24 -3.26 -10.75
C GLU A 65 0.36 -2.47 -9.57
N LYS A 66 -0.43 -1.63 -8.90
CA LYS A 66 0.02 -0.89 -7.71
C LYS A 66 0.39 -1.81 -6.56
N ILE A 67 -0.42 -2.85 -6.29
CA ILE A 67 -0.10 -3.85 -5.27
C ILE A 67 1.19 -4.56 -5.62
N GLN A 68 1.34 -5.04 -6.85
CA GLN A 68 2.54 -5.74 -7.32
C GLN A 68 3.79 -4.86 -7.20
N ALA A 69 3.70 -3.57 -7.52
CA ALA A 69 4.82 -2.65 -7.35
C ALA A 69 5.23 -2.50 -5.87
N ILE A 70 4.27 -2.43 -4.95
CA ILE A 70 4.55 -2.35 -3.50
C ILE A 70 5.17 -3.67 -3.01
N GLU A 71 4.60 -4.82 -3.37
CA GLU A 71 5.10 -6.14 -2.99
C GLU A 71 6.50 -6.38 -3.54
N TYR A 72 6.74 -6.01 -4.81
CA TYR A 72 8.06 -6.06 -5.42
C TYR A 72 9.06 -5.23 -4.62
N ALA A 73 8.75 -3.98 -4.30
CA ALA A 73 9.65 -3.13 -3.53
C ALA A 73 9.92 -3.70 -2.12
N LEU A 74 8.89 -4.18 -1.42
CA LEU A 74 9.04 -4.85 -0.12
C LEU A 74 9.95 -6.10 -0.23
N SER A 75 9.84 -6.86 -1.33
CA SER A 75 10.64 -8.07 -1.56
C SER A 75 12.15 -7.81 -1.70
N ARG A 76 12.52 -6.57 -2.05
CA ARG A 76 13.91 -6.14 -2.27
C ARG A 76 14.57 -5.54 -1.03
N LEU A 77 13.80 -5.27 0.03
CA LEU A 77 14.34 -4.75 1.29
C LEU A 77 15.08 -5.83 2.07
N SER A 78 15.96 -5.39 2.96
CA SER A 78 16.50 -6.22 4.04
C SER A 78 15.37 -6.92 4.82
N LEU A 79 15.68 -8.09 5.38
CA LEU A 79 14.68 -8.89 6.10
C LEU A 79 13.99 -8.07 7.21
N MET A 80 14.79 -7.36 8.01
CA MET A 80 14.28 -6.56 9.12
C MET A 80 13.40 -5.40 8.63
N SER A 81 13.84 -4.64 7.62
CA SER A 81 13.05 -3.53 7.06
C SER A 81 11.73 -4.02 6.48
N ARG A 82 11.76 -5.14 5.75
CA ARG A 82 10.56 -5.78 5.21
C ARG A 82 9.58 -6.18 6.30
N GLN A 83 10.05 -6.86 7.35
CA GLN A 83 9.20 -7.28 8.47
C GLN A 83 8.59 -6.07 9.19
N VAL A 84 9.40 -5.04 9.47
CA VAL A 84 8.92 -3.80 10.11
C VAL A 84 7.81 -3.14 9.30
N LEU A 85 7.99 -2.98 7.98
CA LEU A 85 6.96 -2.37 7.13
C LEU A 85 5.74 -3.28 6.96
N TYR A 86 5.95 -4.60 6.83
CA TYR A 86 4.86 -5.57 6.72
C TYR A 86 3.93 -5.53 7.94
N TYR A 87 4.48 -5.63 9.16
CA TYR A 87 3.69 -5.54 10.39
C TYR A 87 3.07 -4.15 10.61
N THR A 88 3.66 -3.09 10.02
CA THR A 88 3.11 -1.74 10.16
C THR A 88 1.98 -1.45 9.17
N TYR A 89 2.03 -1.99 7.94
CA TYR A 89 1.16 -1.53 6.85
C TYR A 89 0.41 -2.65 6.10
N CYS A 90 0.88 -3.90 6.15
CA CYS A 90 0.40 -4.97 5.28
C CYS A 90 -0.43 -6.03 6.00
N VAL A 91 -0.30 -6.15 7.32
CA VAL A 91 -1.14 -7.04 8.14
C VAL A 91 -2.59 -6.57 8.15
N LYS A 92 -3.51 -7.54 8.25
CA LYS A 92 -4.96 -7.28 8.27
C LYS A 92 -5.39 -6.54 9.53
N GLU A 93 -4.91 -6.98 10.69
CA GLU A 93 -5.21 -6.38 11.99
C GLU A 93 -4.15 -5.31 12.32
N ILE A 94 -4.60 -4.14 12.77
CA ILE A 94 -3.70 -3.04 13.13
C ILE A 94 -2.95 -3.43 14.39
N MET A 95 -1.62 -3.42 14.30
CA MET A 95 -0.74 -3.67 15.43
C MET A 95 -0.20 -2.35 16.00
N THR A 96 -0.11 -2.29 17.33
CA THR A 96 0.57 -1.22 18.05
C THR A 96 2.09 -1.35 17.89
N ASN A 97 2.83 -0.27 18.17
CA ASN A 97 4.28 -0.33 18.12
C ASN A 97 4.87 -1.34 19.12
N ASP A 98 4.23 -1.53 20.27
CA ASP A 98 4.72 -2.46 21.29
C ASP A 98 4.52 -3.91 20.83
N GLU A 99 3.35 -4.27 20.29
CA GLU A 99 3.13 -5.61 19.73
C GLU A 99 4.08 -5.92 18.56
N ILE A 100 4.36 -4.94 17.70
CA ILE A 100 5.33 -5.11 16.61
C ILE A 100 6.74 -5.29 17.18
N ALA A 101 7.11 -4.52 18.19
CA ALA A 101 8.43 -4.59 18.82
C ALA A 101 8.63 -5.95 19.51
N ASP A 102 7.63 -6.43 20.23
CA ASP A 102 7.60 -7.76 20.86
C ASP A 102 7.71 -8.87 19.83
N ASN A 103 6.93 -8.82 18.74
CA ASN A 103 7.01 -9.79 17.65
C ASN A 103 8.38 -9.83 16.96
N LEU A 104 9.09 -8.71 16.93
CA LEU A 104 10.43 -8.61 16.36
C LEU A 104 11.54 -8.85 17.39
N GLY A 105 11.21 -9.04 18.67
CA GLY A 105 12.18 -9.22 19.76
C GLY A 105 13.06 -8.00 20.01
N VAL A 106 12.54 -6.78 19.79
CA VAL A 106 13.28 -5.52 19.94
C VAL A 106 12.58 -4.56 20.89
N ALA A 107 13.31 -3.59 21.43
CA ALA A 107 12.69 -2.50 22.20
C ALA A 107 11.90 -1.55 21.28
N THR A 108 10.80 -0.97 21.77
CA THR A 108 9.95 -0.01 21.03
C THR A 108 10.74 1.19 20.48
N ARG A 109 11.74 1.69 21.23
CA ARG A 109 12.63 2.77 20.75
C ARG A 109 13.44 2.33 19.53
N THR A 110 13.93 1.09 19.53
CA THR A 110 14.66 0.49 18.40
C THR A 110 13.75 0.34 17.20
N LEU A 111 12.49 -0.08 17.39
CA LEU A 111 11.50 -0.18 16.32
C LEU A 111 11.29 1.16 15.60
N ASN A 112 11.17 2.28 16.33
CA ASN A 112 10.97 3.60 15.70
C ASN A 112 12.14 4.02 14.79
N ARG A 113 13.38 3.68 15.19
CA ARG A 113 14.56 3.87 14.35
C ARG A 113 14.50 2.98 13.11
N MET A 114 14.23 1.69 13.30
CA MET A 114 14.10 0.72 12.19
C MET A 114 12.99 1.11 11.21
N LYS A 115 11.84 1.61 11.68
CA LYS A 115 10.78 2.16 10.82
C LYS A 115 11.28 3.31 9.96
N SER A 116 12.07 4.21 10.54
CA SER A 116 12.64 5.34 9.80
C SER A 116 13.62 4.88 8.72
N GLU A 117 14.47 3.91 9.02
CA GLU A 117 15.42 3.31 8.07
C GLU A 117 14.69 2.55 6.97
N ALA A 118 13.73 1.70 7.33
CA ALA A 118 12.95 0.91 6.39
C ALA A 118 12.14 1.77 5.41
N LEU A 119 11.58 2.91 5.86
CA LEU A 119 10.88 3.85 4.98
C LEU A 119 11.81 4.50 3.95
N LEU A 120 13.06 4.78 4.31
CA LEU A 120 14.05 5.33 3.38
C LEU A 120 14.50 4.26 2.38
N GLU A 121 14.77 3.05 2.85
CA GLU A 121 15.12 1.90 2.01
C GLU A 121 14.01 1.59 1.01
N PHE A 122 12.75 1.58 1.46
CA PHE A 122 11.59 1.43 0.58
C PHE A 122 11.52 2.55 -0.46
N ALA A 123 11.71 3.81 -0.05
CA ALA A 123 11.63 4.93 -0.96
C ALA A 123 12.72 4.90 -2.05
N ASP A 124 13.92 4.43 -1.71
CA ASP A 124 15.03 4.23 -2.64
C ASP A 124 14.70 3.14 -3.66
N VAL A 125 14.31 1.95 -3.20
CA VAL A 125 13.89 0.84 -4.06
C VAL A 125 12.71 1.21 -4.96
N PHE A 126 11.73 1.95 -4.43
CA PHE A 126 10.54 2.35 -5.16
C PHE A 126 10.77 3.58 -6.07
N GLY A 127 11.89 4.29 -5.94
CA GLY A 127 12.24 5.43 -6.78
C GLY A 127 11.49 6.73 -6.46
N ILE A 128 11.14 6.97 -5.20
CA ILE A 128 10.35 8.13 -4.73
C ILE A 128 11.12 9.04 -3.74
N VAL A 129 12.44 8.99 -3.81
CA VAL A 129 13.34 9.87 -3.05
C VAL A 129 13.15 11.34 -3.44
N ALA A 130 13.18 12.23 -2.45
CA ALA A 130 13.01 13.67 -2.65
C ALA A 130 14.32 14.42 -2.94
N TYR A 131 15.45 13.72 -2.92
CA TYR A 131 16.77 14.23 -3.24
C TYR A 131 17.28 13.54 -4.52
N ARG A 132 18.01 14.27 -5.36
CA ARG A 132 18.68 13.75 -6.56
C ARG A 132 20.14 14.18 -6.54
#